data_AF-A0A8G1RFD6-F1
#
_entry.id   AF-A0A8G1RFD6-F1
#
_cell.length_a   1.000
_cell.length_b   1.000
_cell.length_c   1.000
_cell.angle_alpha   90.00
_cell.angle_beta   90.00
_cell.angle_gamma   90.00
#
_symmetry.space_group_name_H-M   'P 1'
#
loop_
_entity.id
_entity.type
_entity.pdbx_description
1 polymer ?
#
loop_
_entity_poly.entity_id
_entity_poly.type
_entity_poly.pdbx_seq_one_letter_code
_entity_poly.pdbx_strand_id
1 'polypeptide(L)'
;MLIYSGKFSYSPYATNELFSVVFRDNVQTGDRVAVILQWSKDAGGQVKSNSNHHGTVSKVSTNGSGEKEIEIFQNEKDSTYYWYKGKVSGETMTLSMWNKGGEEVTKNIKLQLVFF
;
A
#
# COMPACT_ATOMS: atom_id res chain seq x y z
N MET A 1 -0.51 -0.70 -17.10
CA MET A 1 -1.18 -0.63 -15.77
C MET A 1 -0.62 -1.73 -14.92
N LEU A 2 -0.12 -1.39 -13.73
CA LEU A 2 0.46 -2.38 -12.83
C LEU A 2 -0.49 -2.57 -11.64
N ILE A 3 -0.97 -3.79 -11.44
CA ILE A 3 -1.80 -4.14 -10.28
C ILE A 3 -1.05 -5.14 -9.43
N TYR A 4 -0.73 -4.75 -8.20
CA TYR A 4 -0.19 -5.65 -7.19
C TYR A 4 -1.32 -6.03 -6.23
N SER A 5 -1.53 -7.32 -5.99
CA SER A 5 -2.60 -7.80 -5.12
C SER A 5 -2.13 -8.91 -4.19
N GLY A 6 -2.76 -9.00 -3.04
CA GLY A 6 -2.44 -9.96 -1.99
C GLY A 6 -3.36 -9.79 -0.81
N LYS A 7 -2.84 -10.15 0.37
CA LYS A 7 -3.61 -10.08 1.61
C LYS A 7 -2.81 -9.45 2.73
N PHE A 8 -3.51 -8.86 3.69
CA PHE A 8 -2.91 -8.28 4.89
C PHE A 8 -3.68 -8.61 6.16
N SER A 9 -2.99 -8.45 7.29
CA SER A 9 -3.56 -8.53 8.62
C SER A 9 -3.09 -7.34 9.45
N TYR A 10 -3.99 -6.77 10.24
CA TYR A 10 -3.74 -5.68 11.17
C TYR A 10 -4.74 -5.81 12.32
N SER A 11 -4.31 -6.37 13.46
CA SER A 11 -5.20 -6.57 14.60
C SER A 11 -5.59 -5.23 15.24
N PRO A 12 -6.86 -5.02 15.64
CA PRO A 12 -8.02 -5.91 15.50
C PRO A 12 -8.83 -5.72 14.20
N TYR A 13 -8.38 -4.86 13.29
CA TYR A 13 -9.18 -4.34 12.18
C TYR A 13 -9.24 -5.25 10.93
N ALA A 14 -8.21 -6.03 10.66
CA ALA A 14 -8.10 -6.91 9.49
C ALA A 14 -7.43 -8.24 9.82
N THR A 15 -8.02 -9.33 9.33
CA THR A 15 -7.45 -10.68 9.38
C THR A 15 -7.53 -11.31 7.99
N ASN A 16 -6.38 -11.40 7.32
CA ASN A 16 -6.24 -12.02 6.00
C ASN A 16 -7.17 -11.40 4.92
N GLU A 17 -7.29 -10.08 4.92
CA GLU A 17 -8.18 -9.33 4.03
C GLU A 17 -7.48 -8.90 2.74
N LEU A 18 -8.26 -8.57 1.71
CA LEU A 18 -7.76 -8.08 0.43
C LEU A 18 -6.93 -6.80 0.61
N PHE A 19 -5.82 -6.75 -0.12
CA PHE A 19 -5.00 -5.55 -0.29
C PHE A 19 -4.50 -5.46 -1.73
N SER A 20 -4.73 -4.33 -2.39
CA SER A 20 -4.31 -4.10 -3.77
C SER A 20 -3.75 -2.69 -3.96
N VAL A 21 -2.73 -2.58 -4.80
CA VAL A 21 -2.10 -1.32 -5.19
C VAL A 21 -2.10 -1.22 -6.71
N VAL A 22 -2.62 -0.12 -7.23
CA VAL A 22 -2.80 0.11 -8.65
C VAL A 22 -1.97 1.31 -9.09
N PHE A 23 -1.09 1.08 -10.06
CA PHE A 23 -0.31 2.10 -10.75
C PHE A 23 -0.74 2.18 -12.21
N ARG A 24 -0.68 3.38 -12.79
CA ARG A 24 -1.06 3.57 -14.19
C ARG A 24 -0.13 2.85 -15.16
N ASP A 25 1.19 3.07 -15.09
CA ASP A 25 2.14 2.56 -16.09
C ASP A 25 3.51 2.21 -15.48
N ASN A 26 3.95 2.92 -14.44
CA ASN A 26 5.24 2.72 -13.78
C ASN A 26 5.11 3.05 -12.28
N VAL A 27 6.19 2.82 -11.54
CA VAL A 27 6.36 3.24 -10.15
C VAL A 27 7.47 4.28 -10.11
N GLN A 28 7.11 5.56 -10.23
CA GLN A 28 8.00 6.72 -10.15
C GLN A 28 7.47 7.76 -9.17
N THR A 29 8.35 8.55 -8.57
CA THR A 29 7.95 9.67 -7.70
C THR A 29 7.04 10.63 -8.45
N GLY A 30 5.90 10.98 -7.84
CA GLY A 30 4.87 11.85 -8.41
C GLY A 30 3.79 11.14 -9.21
N ASP A 31 3.99 9.87 -9.60
CA ASP A 31 2.98 9.09 -10.31
C ASP A 31 1.75 8.86 -9.43
N ARG A 32 0.57 8.86 -10.06
CA ARG A 32 -0.69 8.53 -9.40
C ARG A 32 -0.75 7.06 -9.05
N VAL A 33 -1.20 6.78 -7.83
CA VAL A 33 -1.37 5.43 -7.30
C VAL A 33 -2.65 5.36 -6.47
N ALA A 34 -3.32 4.22 -6.53
CA ALA A 34 -4.45 3.90 -5.68
C ALA A 34 -4.13 2.70 -4.79
N VAL A 35 -4.53 2.77 -3.52
CA VAL A 35 -4.50 1.64 -2.59
C VAL A 35 -5.92 1.30 -2.22
N ILE A 36 -6.30 0.04 -2.43
CA ILE A 36 -7.63 -0.50 -2.21
C ILE A 36 -7.48 -1.69 -1.27
N LEU A 37 -8.22 -1.68 -0.16
CA LEU A 37 -8.19 -2.77 0.81
C LEU A 37 -9.58 -2.99 1.42
N GLN A 38 -9.73 -4.11 2.12
CA GLN A 38 -10.93 -4.41 2.89
C GLN A 38 -10.57 -4.57 4.37
N TRP A 39 -11.40 -4.04 5.27
CA TRP A 39 -11.32 -4.31 6.69
C TRP A 39 -12.13 -5.55 7.06
N SER A 40 -11.69 -6.33 8.05
CA SER A 40 -12.58 -7.31 8.67
C SER A 40 -13.68 -6.60 9.45
N LYS A 41 -13.27 -5.57 10.21
CA LYS A 41 -14.14 -4.63 10.91
C LYS A 41 -13.41 -3.30 11.06
N ASP A 42 -13.99 -2.21 10.58
CA ASP A 42 -13.37 -0.90 10.73
C ASP A 42 -13.55 -0.29 12.13
N ALA A 43 -12.93 0.86 12.36
CA ALA A 43 -13.01 1.59 13.62
C ALA A 43 -14.43 2.10 13.96
N GLY A 44 -15.32 2.22 12.96
CA GLY A 44 -16.74 2.52 13.17
C GLY A 44 -17.58 1.28 13.49
N GLY A 45 -16.98 0.09 13.43
CA GLY A 45 -17.61 -1.19 13.71
C GLY A 45 -18.27 -1.84 12.50
N GLN A 46 -18.14 -1.28 11.30
CA GLN A 46 -18.69 -1.87 10.08
C GLN A 46 -17.85 -3.09 9.66
N VAL A 47 -18.53 -4.20 9.39
CA VAL A 47 -17.90 -5.47 9.00
C VAL A 47 -17.69 -5.48 7.48
N LYS A 48 -16.54 -6.00 7.04
CA LYS A 48 -16.19 -6.11 5.60
C LYS A 48 -16.26 -4.78 4.84
N SER A 49 -15.93 -3.66 5.49
CA SER A 49 -15.92 -2.35 4.84
C SER A 49 -14.71 -2.19 3.92
N ASN A 50 -14.96 -1.62 2.74
CA ASN A 50 -13.90 -1.28 1.79
C ASN A 50 -13.27 0.06 2.17
N SER A 51 -11.96 0.15 1.97
CA SER A 51 -11.21 1.40 2.04
C SER A 51 -10.44 1.62 0.75
N ASN A 52 -10.54 2.82 0.19
CA ASN A 52 -9.87 3.21 -1.03
C ASN A 52 -9.29 4.61 -0.86
N HIS A 53 -7.99 4.71 -1.09
CA HIS A 53 -7.27 5.98 -1.08
C HIS A 53 -6.46 6.15 -2.36
N HIS A 54 -6.30 7.40 -2.77
CA HIS A 54 -5.68 7.80 -4.01
C HIS A 54 -4.78 9.01 -3.74
N GLY A 55 -3.65 9.07 -4.41
CA GLY A 55 -2.60 10.04 -4.14
C GLY A 55 -1.41 9.79 -5.05
N THR A 56 -0.21 10.04 -4.55
CA THR A 56 1.02 9.85 -5.32
C THR A 56 2.02 8.90 -4.66
N VAL A 57 2.92 8.39 -5.48
CA VAL A 57 4.19 7.81 -5.01
C VAL A 57 5.07 8.97 -4.53
N SER A 58 5.26 9.07 -3.22
CA SER A 58 6.00 10.18 -2.61
C SER A 58 7.51 10.05 -2.78
N LYS A 59 8.02 8.82 -2.91
CA LYS A 59 9.45 8.56 -3.08
C LYS A 59 9.70 7.26 -3.81
N VAL A 60 10.72 7.24 -4.66
CA VAL A 60 11.34 6.04 -5.23
C VAL A 60 12.86 6.18 -5.13
N SER A 61 13.54 5.15 -4.62
CA SER A 61 14.99 5.03 -4.69
C SER A 61 15.38 3.66 -5.19
N THR A 62 16.31 3.60 -6.13
CA THR A 62 16.77 2.34 -6.74
C THR A 62 18.12 1.97 -6.14
N ASN A 63 18.25 0.72 -5.72
CA ASN A 63 19.51 0.10 -5.34
C ASN A 63 20.06 -0.68 -6.54
N GLY A 64 21.39 -0.86 -6.63
CA GLY A 64 22.07 -1.47 -7.78
C GLY A 64 21.66 -2.91 -8.14
N SER A 65 20.76 -3.52 -7.36
CA SER A 65 20.17 -4.84 -7.56
C SER A 65 18.88 -4.83 -8.40
N GLY A 66 18.38 -3.66 -8.82
CA GLY A 66 17.09 -3.54 -9.51
C GLY A 66 15.87 -3.55 -8.59
N GLU A 67 16.10 -3.64 -7.28
CA GLU A 67 15.08 -3.35 -6.26
C GLU A 67 14.78 -1.85 -6.22
N LYS A 68 13.52 -1.50 -5.97
CA LYS A 68 13.10 -0.12 -5.73
C LYS A 68 12.50 -0.01 -4.34
N GLU A 69 13.05 0.85 -3.51
CA GLU A 69 12.36 1.30 -2.30
C GLU A 69 11.35 2.37 -2.68
N ILE A 70 10.14 2.30 -2.11
CA ILE A 70 9.03 3.18 -2.44
C ILE A 70 8.32 3.69 -1.18
N GLU A 71 7.79 4.90 -1.28
CA GLU A 71 6.83 5.47 -0.33
C GLU A 71 5.59 5.95 -1.09
N ILE A 72 4.40 5.64 -0.56
CA ILE A 72 3.10 5.96 -1.14
C ILE A 72 2.31 6.78 -0.13
N PHE A 73 1.75 7.90 -0.58
CA PHE A 73 0.91 8.84 0.19
C PHE A 73 1.59 9.53 1.38
N GLN A 74 2.91 9.41 1.54
CA GLN A 74 3.58 10.03 2.68
C GLN A 74 3.38 11.55 2.70
N ASN A 75 3.43 12.21 1.54
CA ASN A 75 3.17 13.66 1.47
C ASN A 75 1.68 14.02 1.63
N GLU A 76 0.78 13.02 1.60
CA GLU A 76 -0.67 13.15 1.64
C GLU A 76 -1.30 12.51 2.90
N LYS A 77 -0.48 12.05 3.85
CA LYS A 77 -0.90 11.23 5.00
C LYS A 77 -1.96 11.87 5.89
N ASP A 78 -2.04 13.19 5.93
CA ASP A 78 -3.05 13.92 6.69
C ASP A 78 -4.45 13.74 6.10
N SER A 79 -4.53 13.53 4.77
CA SER A 79 -5.78 13.29 4.04
C SER A 79 -6.11 11.81 3.89
N THR A 80 -5.11 10.96 3.63
CA THR A 80 -5.31 9.51 3.43
C THR A 80 -5.34 8.72 4.72
N TYR A 81 -4.93 9.33 5.84
CA TYR A 81 -4.73 8.73 7.17
C TYR A 81 -3.64 7.65 7.23
N TYR A 82 -3.58 6.75 6.25
CA TYR A 82 -2.53 5.77 6.08
C TYR A 82 -1.59 6.15 4.94
N TRP A 83 -0.32 5.81 5.11
CA TRP A 83 0.71 5.85 4.09
C TRP A 83 1.51 4.56 4.13
N TYR A 84 2.25 4.29 3.07
CA TYR A 84 2.90 2.99 2.88
C TYR A 84 4.36 3.16 2.51
N LYS A 85 5.19 2.26 3.02
CA LYS A 85 6.61 2.20 2.70
C LYS A 85 7.01 0.77 2.42
N GLY A 86 7.86 0.56 1.42
CA GLY A 86 8.32 -0.79 1.15
C GLY A 86 9.16 -0.88 -0.09
N LYS A 87 9.07 -2.04 -0.75
CA LYS A 87 9.98 -2.44 -1.82
C LYS A 87 9.24 -3.10 -2.96
N VAL A 88 9.71 -2.85 -4.18
CA VAL A 88 9.32 -3.56 -5.39
C VAL A 88 10.54 -4.28 -5.94
N SER A 89 10.40 -5.59 -6.17
CA SER A 89 11.45 -6.45 -6.74
C SER A 89 10.80 -7.41 -7.73
N GLY A 90 10.99 -7.15 -9.02
CA GLY A 90 10.30 -7.85 -10.10
C GLY A 90 8.78 -7.80 -9.93
N GLU A 91 8.16 -8.96 -9.85
CA GLU A 91 6.71 -9.14 -9.72
C GLU A 91 6.21 -9.07 -8.26
N THR A 92 7.11 -8.90 -7.28
CA THR A 92 6.73 -8.83 -5.86
C THR A 92 6.81 -7.39 -5.34
N MET A 93 5.78 -7.00 -4.58
CA MET A 93 5.78 -5.79 -3.77
C MET A 93 5.59 -6.17 -2.30
N THR A 94 6.43 -5.62 -1.42
CA THR A 94 6.28 -5.78 0.04
C THR A 94 6.12 -4.41 0.67
N LEU A 95 5.05 -4.20 1.43
CA LEU A 95 4.75 -2.93 2.09
C LEU A 95 4.60 -3.09 3.61
N SER A 96 4.95 -2.01 4.32
CA SER A 96 4.45 -1.69 5.64
C SER A 96 3.44 -0.56 5.55
N MET A 97 2.40 -0.62 6.38
CA MET A 97 1.38 0.42 6.51
C MET A 97 1.63 1.22 7.78
N TRP A 98 1.55 2.54 7.66
CA TRP A 98 1.81 3.49 8.72
C TRP A 98 0.61 4.41 8.87
N ASN A 99 0.26 4.80 10.09
CA ASN A 99 -0.77 5.83 10.32
C ASN A 99 -0.17 7.26 10.16
N LYS A 100 -1.04 8.27 10.12
CA LYS A 100 -0.64 9.68 9.96
C LYS A 100 0.29 10.19 11.06
N GLY A 101 0.19 9.58 12.25
CA GLY A 101 1.05 9.83 13.40
C GLY A 101 2.47 9.27 13.24
N GLY A 102 2.73 8.47 12.21
CA GLY A 102 4.04 7.85 11.97
C GLY A 102 4.25 6.55 12.75
N GLU A 103 3.19 5.90 13.21
CA GLU A 103 3.26 4.56 13.80
C GLU A 103 3.12 3.50 12.71
N GLU A 104 4.03 2.51 12.68
CA GLU A 104 3.92 1.33 11.83
C GLU A 104 2.84 0.40 12.39
N VAL A 105 1.72 0.28 11.70
CA VAL A 105 0.56 -0.47 12.20
C VAL A 105 0.52 -1.92 11.70
N THR A 106 1.13 -2.19 10.55
CA THR A 106 1.38 -3.55 10.06
C THR A 106 2.53 -3.56 9.06
N LYS A 107 3.19 -4.70 8.94
CA LYS A 107 4.41 -4.88 8.13
C LYS A 107 4.33 -6.16 7.31
N ASN A 108 5.22 -6.27 6.33
CA ASN A 108 5.35 -7.46 5.47
C ASN A 108 4.06 -7.81 4.71
N ILE A 109 3.29 -6.81 4.28
CA ILE A 109 2.18 -7.00 3.35
C ILE A 109 2.79 -7.39 2.00
N LYS A 110 2.77 -8.69 1.68
CA LYS A 110 3.32 -9.23 0.43
C LYS A 110 2.23 -9.27 -0.64
N LEU A 111 2.50 -8.62 -1.76
CA LEU A 111 1.63 -8.51 -2.92
C LEU A 111 2.36 -9.04 -4.15
N GLN A 112 1.60 -9.61 -5.08
CA GLN A 112 2.09 -10.12 -6.36
C GLN A 112 1.51 -9.30 -7.50
N LEU A 113 2.30 -9.08 -8.56
CA LEU A 113 1.85 -8.47 -9.79
C LEU A 113 0.84 -9.41 -10.47
N VAL A 114 -0.38 -8.93 -10.68
CA VAL A 114 -1.48 -9.71 -11.28
C VAL A 114 -1.96 -9.13 -12.61
N PHE A 115 -1.48 -7.94 -12.99
CA PHE A 115 -1.76 -7.28 -14.26
C PHE A 115 -0.62 -6.33 -14.63
N PHE A 116 -0.20 -6.31 -15.90
CA PHE A 116 0.85 -5.44 -16.45
C PHE A 116 0.46 -4.85 -17.82
#